data_AF-A0A5D3AJP7-F1
#
_entry.id   AF-A0A5D3AJP7-F1
#
_cell.length_a   1.000
_cell.length_b   1.000
_cell.length_c   1.000
_cell.angle_alpha   90.00
_cell.angle_beta   90.00
_cell.angle_gamma   90.00
#
_symmetry.space_group_name_H-M   'P 1'
#
loop_
_entity.id
_entity.type
_entity.pdbx_description
1 polymer ?
#
loop_
_entity_poly.entity_id
_entity_poly.type
_entity_poly.pdbx_seq_one_letter_code
_entity_poly.pdbx_strand_id
1 'polypeptide(L)'
;MNKTAFRDPTTAWKIGGHWRMVVASRRKQRGMAYLYRSRDFRKWIKAKHPLHSVPNTGSYFPEARDKYVVGKGFVDGWNGLRFDYGNFYASKTFFDPSKNRRILWGWTNESDAAQDDAQKGWAGLQAIPRKVWLDPSGKQLLQWPIEEIETLRGQNVQLSNQELKSGEHIEVKGITAAQVDVDITFSIPNLDKAEPFDPSWTNAQDLCGLKGSTVQGGVGPFGLLTLASEKLEEYTPVFFRVFTGLYKHVVLLCSDSGRLITRWWRVSGLGEKHASLLEYIHW
;
A
#
# COMPACT_ATOMS: atom_id res chain seq x y z
N MET A 1 -8.44 28.97 -17.39
CA MET A 1 -8.01 27.69 -16.76
C MET A 1 -6.86 28.03 -15.84
N ASN A 2 -6.79 27.52 -14.61
CA ASN A 2 -5.62 27.78 -13.77
C ASN A 2 -4.43 26.99 -14.33
N LYS A 3 -3.43 27.68 -14.89
CA LYS A 3 -2.30 27.07 -15.63
C LYS A 3 -1.42 26.17 -14.74
N THR A 4 -1.37 26.41 -13.43
CA THR A 4 -0.54 25.64 -12.49
C THR A 4 -1.23 24.36 -11.96
N ALA A 5 -2.50 24.14 -12.29
CA ALA A 5 -3.30 23.03 -11.78
C ALA A 5 -4.09 22.35 -12.90
N PHE A 6 -3.44 22.00 -14.01
CA PHE A 6 -4.02 21.24 -15.12
C PHE A 6 -2.94 20.33 -15.74
N ARG A 7 -3.01 19.02 -15.46
CA ARG A 7 -1.93 18.07 -15.78
C ARG A 7 -2.39 16.61 -15.73
N ASP A 8 -1.48 15.70 -16.03
CA ASP A 8 -1.59 14.26 -15.84
C ASP A 8 -2.77 13.63 -16.61
N PRO A 9 -2.74 13.67 -17.96
CA PRO A 9 -3.73 12.97 -18.77
C PRO A 9 -3.71 11.45 -18.50
N THR A 10 -4.88 10.84 -18.42
CA THR A 10 -5.01 9.37 -18.34
C THR A 10 -4.76 8.71 -19.69
N THR A 11 -4.54 7.40 -19.70
CA THR A 11 -4.77 6.59 -20.90
C THR A 11 -6.19 6.82 -21.41
N ALA A 12 -6.34 7.03 -22.71
CA ALA A 12 -7.63 7.29 -23.33
C ALA A 12 -8.41 5.99 -23.59
N TRP A 13 -9.74 6.08 -23.61
CA TRP A 13 -10.61 4.95 -23.98
C TRP A 13 -11.62 5.37 -25.04
N LYS A 14 -12.03 4.43 -25.90
CA LYS A 14 -12.95 4.69 -27.01
C LYS A 14 -14.30 4.05 -26.74
N ILE A 15 -15.38 4.85 -26.81
CA ILE A 15 -16.76 4.34 -26.73
C ILE A 15 -17.68 5.23 -27.58
N GLY A 16 -18.56 4.62 -28.38
CA GLY A 16 -19.47 5.33 -29.28
C GLY A 16 -18.74 6.24 -30.29
N GLY A 17 -17.69 5.72 -30.93
CA GLY A 17 -16.91 6.44 -31.96
C GLY A 17 -16.04 7.61 -31.45
N HIS A 18 -16.03 7.88 -30.14
CA HIS A 18 -15.24 8.96 -29.55
C HIS A 18 -14.23 8.43 -28.53
N TRP A 19 -13.00 8.88 -28.66
CA TRP A 19 -12.00 8.83 -27.61
C TRP A 19 -12.41 9.73 -26.45
N ARG A 20 -12.10 9.28 -25.24
CA ARG A 20 -12.27 10.00 -23.99
C ARG A 20 -10.97 9.96 -23.21
N MET A 21 -10.66 11.06 -22.54
CA MET A 21 -9.49 11.20 -21.67
C MET A 21 -9.88 12.07 -20.48
N VAL A 22 -9.32 11.77 -19.31
CA VAL A 22 -9.44 12.62 -18.14
C VAL A 22 -8.13 13.37 -17.93
N VAL A 23 -8.22 14.64 -17.56
CA VAL A 23 -7.07 15.45 -17.13
C VAL A 23 -7.36 16.00 -15.74
N ALA A 24 -6.42 15.80 -14.82
CA ALA A 24 -6.54 16.26 -13.45
C ALA A 24 -6.43 17.79 -13.38
N SER A 25 -7.27 18.40 -12.56
CA SER A 25 -7.25 19.84 -12.36
C SER A 25 -7.86 20.24 -11.03
N ARG A 26 -7.88 21.54 -10.75
CA ARG A 26 -8.50 22.11 -9.55
C ARG A 26 -9.31 23.35 -9.88
N ARG A 27 -10.49 23.48 -9.27
CA ARG A 27 -11.30 24.71 -9.28
C ARG A 27 -11.55 25.13 -7.83
N LYS A 28 -10.94 26.25 -7.39
CA LYS A 28 -10.91 26.66 -5.97
C LYS A 28 -10.33 25.53 -5.10
N GLN A 29 -11.04 25.06 -4.08
CA GLN A 29 -10.65 23.93 -3.22
C GLN A 29 -11.22 22.58 -3.71
N ARG A 30 -11.69 22.50 -4.96
CA ARG A 30 -12.32 21.31 -5.52
C ARG A 30 -11.42 20.63 -6.52
N GLY A 31 -11.08 19.37 -6.27
CA GLY A 31 -10.41 18.51 -7.24
C GLY A 31 -11.34 18.19 -8.41
N MET A 32 -10.79 18.19 -9.62
CA MET A 32 -11.55 18.05 -10.87
C MET A 32 -10.92 16.98 -11.75
N ALA A 33 -11.70 16.00 -12.18
CA ALA A 33 -11.36 15.10 -13.28
C ALA A 33 -12.04 15.59 -14.55
N TYR A 34 -11.40 16.49 -15.31
CA TYR A 34 -12.01 17.04 -16.52
C TYR A 34 -12.03 16.02 -17.64
N LEU A 35 -13.23 15.74 -18.16
CA LEU A 35 -13.43 14.84 -19.29
C LEU A 35 -13.24 15.61 -20.61
N TYR A 36 -12.43 15.04 -21.50
CA TYR A 36 -12.25 15.49 -22.88
C TYR A 36 -12.72 14.40 -23.84
N ARG A 37 -13.21 14.81 -25.01
CA ARG A 37 -13.59 13.89 -26.10
C ARG A 37 -12.92 14.27 -27.41
N SER A 38 -12.60 13.27 -28.24
CA SER A 38 -12.05 13.46 -29.57
C SER A 38 -12.52 12.36 -30.53
N ARG A 39 -12.64 12.67 -31.82
CA ARG A 39 -12.89 11.67 -32.88
C ARG A 39 -11.59 11.18 -33.53
N ASP A 40 -10.61 12.07 -33.63
CA ASP A 40 -9.38 11.90 -34.41
C ASP A 40 -8.11 11.82 -33.54
N PHE A 41 -8.26 11.87 -32.21
CA PHE A 41 -7.17 11.91 -31.22
C PHE A 41 -6.30 13.17 -31.26
N ARG A 42 -6.64 14.15 -32.12
CA ARG A 42 -5.90 15.40 -32.32
C ARG A 42 -6.68 16.59 -31.76
N LYS A 43 -7.95 16.72 -32.17
CA LYS A 43 -8.83 17.80 -31.72
C LYS A 43 -9.62 17.32 -30.51
N TRP A 44 -9.38 17.94 -29.35
CA TRP A 44 -10.01 17.58 -28.09
C TRP A 44 -10.98 18.67 -27.63
N ILE A 45 -12.23 18.27 -27.38
CA ILE A 45 -13.27 19.15 -26.86
C ILE A 45 -13.53 18.76 -25.41
N LYS A 46 -13.42 19.73 -24.51
CA LYS A 46 -13.76 19.54 -23.10
C LYS A 46 -15.27 19.33 -22.95
N ALA A 47 -15.68 18.33 -22.17
CA ALA A 47 -17.08 18.11 -21.84
C ALA A 47 -17.62 19.19 -20.89
N LYS A 48 -18.94 19.43 -20.94
CA LYS A 48 -19.62 20.42 -20.08
C LYS A 48 -19.42 20.12 -18.59
N HIS A 49 -19.52 18.85 -18.22
CA HIS A 49 -19.35 18.37 -16.85
C HIS A 49 -18.06 17.55 -16.73
N PRO A 50 -17.32 17.64 -15.60
CA PRO A 50 -16.21 16.74 -15.33
C PRO A 50 -16.72 15.29 -15.19
N LEU A 51 -15.84 14.31 -15.33
CA LEU A 51 -16.19 12.92 -15.05
C LEU A 51 -16.51 12.72 -13.57
N HIS A 52 -15.66 13.28 -12.71
CA HIS A 52 -15.84 13.29 -11.27
C HIS A 52 -15.16 14.50 -10.64
N SER A 53 -15.51 14.82 -9.40
CA SER A 53 -14.96 15.99 -8.73
C SER A 53 -15.36 16.03 -7.27
N VAL A 54 -14.43 16.41 -6.41
CA VAL A 54 -14.58 16.24 -4.96
C VAL A 54 -14.08 17.50 -4.25
N PRO A 55 -14.83 18.03 -3.26
CA PRO A 55 -14.34 19.15 -2.46
C PRO A 55 -13.19 18.73 -1.56
N ASN A 56 -12.32 19.68 -1.21
CA ASN A 56 -11.28 19.54 -0.20
C ASN A 56 -10.28 18.40 -0.46
N THR A 57 -10.03 18.04 -1.72
CA THR A 57 -9.04 16.98 -2.04
C THR A 57 -7.63 17.35 -1.57
N GLY A 58 -7.31 18.64 -1.56
CA GLY A 58 -6.00 19.14 -1.19
C GLY A 58 -5.35 20.02 -2.25
N SER A 59 -4.06 20.24 -2.07
CA SER A 59 -3.24 21.13 -2.90
C SER A 59 -1.89 20.50 -3.21
N TYR A 60 -1.40 20.80 -4.41
CA TYR A 60 -0.06 20.43 -4.83
C TYR A 60 0.87 21.63 -4.67
N PHE A 61 2.03 21.39 -4.07
CA PHE A 61 3.03 22.40 -3.76
C PHE A 61 4.35 22.04 -4.44
N PRO A 62 4.57 22.50 -5.69
CA PRO A 62 5.79 22.18 -6.44
C PRO A 62 7.04 22.74 -5.73
N GLU A 63 6.92 23.93 -5.13
CA GLU A 63 7.99 24.61 -4.38
C GLU A 63 8.36 23.90 -3.07
N ALA A 64 7.50 23.02 -2.55
CA ALA A 64 7.70 22.29 -1.30
C ALA A 64 8.02 20.82 -1.56
N ARG A 65 9.04 20.55 -2.38
CA ARG A 65 9.49 19.20 -2.78
C ARG A 65 8.44 18.39 -3.54
N ASP A 66 7.74 19.05 -4.47
CA ASP A 66 6.79 18.38 -5.36
C ASP A 66 5.69 17.58 -4.60
N LYS A 67 5.25 18.13 -3.47
CA LYS A 67 4.42 17.43 -2.50
C LYS A 67 2.93 17.73 -2.68
N TYR A 68 2.12 16.68 -2.68
CA TYR A 68 0.68 16.81 -2.51
C TYR A 68 0.30 16.75 -1.03
N VAL A 69 -0.48 17.73 -0.58
CA VAL A 69 -1.03 17.77 0.77
C VAL A 69 -2.54 17.60 0.69
N VAL A 70 -3.03 16.53 1.30
CA VAL A 70 -4.45 16.20 1.37
C VAL A 70 -5.21 17.27 2.16
N GLY A 71 -6.40 17.66 1.69
CA GLY A 71 -7.23 18.63 2.39
C GLY A 71 -7.81 18.08 3.68
N LYS A 72 -7.95 18.94 4.70
CA LYS A 72 -8.48 18.56 6.01
C LYS A 72 -9.90 17.99 5.88
N GLY A 73 -10.14 16.83 6.51
CA GLY A 73 -11.44 16.16 6.53
C GLY A 73 -11.80 15.42 5.24
N PHE A 74 -10.86 15.24 4.30
CA PHE A 74 -11.10 14.43 3.11
C PHE A 74 -11.15 12.93 3.47
N VAL A 75 -12.34 12.32 3.31
CA VAL A 75 -12.61 10.93 3.71
C VAL A 75 -11.75 9.93 2.95
N ASP A 76 -11.55 10.12 1.64
CA ASP A 76 -10.65 9.28 0.83
C ASP A 76 -9.17 9.70 0.97
N GLY A 77 -8.83 10.44 2.03
CA GLY A 77 -7.48 10.84 2.41
C GLY A 77 -6.75 9.76 3.21
N TRP A 78 -6.55 10.02 4.51
CA TRP A 78 -5.92 9.06 5.44
C TRP A 78 -6.86 7.93 5.87
N ASN A 79 -8.16 8.14 5.75
CA ASN A 79 -9.18 7.18 6.20
C ASN A 79 -9.78 6.35 5.05
N GLY A 80 -9.32 6.57 3.81
CA GLY A 80 -9.81 5.90 2.61
C GLY A 80 -9.05 4.62 2.26
N LEU A 81 -9.54 3.92 1.24
CA LEU A 81 -8.79 2.83 0.62
C LEU A 81 -7.61 3.37 -0.18
N ARG A 82 -6.48 2.68 -0.11
CA ARG A 82 -5.25 3.02 -0.82
C ARG A 82 -4.71 1.79 -1.54
N PHE A 83 -3.96 2.02 -2.62
CA PHE A 83 -3.16 0.97 -3.21
C PHE A 83 -2.05 0.52 -2.24
N ASP A 84 -1.41 1.45 -1.57
CA ASP A 84 -0.36 1.15 -0.61
C ASP A 84 -0.47 2.11 0.56
N TYR A 85 -0.18 1.60 1.76
CA TYR A 85 -0.27 2.37 3.00
C TYR A 85 1.10 2.87 3.48
N GLY A 86 2.16 2.58 2.74
CA GLY A 86 3.51 3.08 2.94
C GLY A 86 3.87 4.19 1.96
N ASN A 87 5.13 4.17 1.52
CA ASN A 87 5.66 5.13 0.57
C ASN A 87 5.34 4.74 -0.88
N PHE A 88 4.24 5.28 -1.41
CA PHE A 88 3.76 4.99 -2.74
C PHE A 88 2.95 6.15 -3.31
N TYR A 89 3.37 6.68 -4.46
CA TYR A 89 2.75 7.85 -5.06
C TYR A 89 2.71 7.76 -6.60
N ALA A 90 1.96 8.67 -7.21
CA ALA A 90 1.85 8.85 -8.65
C ALA A 90 1.53 7.56 -9.44
N SER A 91 0.74 6.67 -8.84
CA SER A 91 0.50 5.35 -9.40
C SER A 91 -0.25 5.37 -10.74
N LYS A 92 0.05 4.40 -11.60
CA LYS A 92 -0.56 4.28 -12.93
C LYS A 92 -0.73 2.83 -13.31
N THR A 93 -1.86 2.51 -13.94
CA THR A 93 -2.09 1.18 -14.49
C THR A 93 -2.09 1.17 -16.01
N PHE A 94 -1.73 0.04 -16.59
CA PHE A 94 -2.01 -0.30 -17.97
C PHE A 94 -2.60 -1.71 -18.06
N PHE A 95 -3.22 -2.01 -19.19
CA PHE A 95 -3.71 -3.36 -19.49
C PHE A 95 -2.66 -4.08 -20.31
N ASP A 96 -2.24 -5.25 -19.84
CA ASP A 96 -1.36 -6.17 -20.54
C ASP A 96 -2.23 -7.19 -21.29
N PRO A 97 -2.37 -7.07 -22.62
CA PRO A 97 -3.21 -7.98 -23.41
C PRO A 97 -2.58 -9.36 -23.58
N SER A 98 -1.25 -9.50 -23.41
CA SER A 98 -0.56 -10.77 -23.61
C SER A 98 -0.91 -11.78 -22.53
N LYS A 99 -1.11 -11.30 -21.29
CA LYS A 99 -1.46 -12.10 -20.11
C LYS A 99 -2.83 -11.77 -19.53
N ASN A 100 -3.63 -10.96 -20.24
CA ASN A 100 -4.97 -10.53 -19.84
C ASN A 100 -5.04 -10.05 -18.38
N ARG A 101 -4.16 -9.11 -18.01
CA ARG A 101 -4.05 -8.60 -16.64
C ARG A 101 -3.90 -7.08 -16.60
N ARG A 102 -4.27 -6.46 -15.48
CA ARG A 102 -4.00 -5.05 -15.21
C ARG A 102 -2.78 -4.94 -14.32
N ILE A 103 -1.77 -4.20 -14.76
CA ILE A 103 -0.52 -3.99 -14.05
C ILE A 103 -0.51 -2.58 -13.48
N LEU A 104 -0.14 -2.45 -12.20
CA LEU A 104 0.04 -1.21 -11.47
C LEU A 104 1.53 -0.93 -11.28
N TRP A 105 1.92 0.28 -11.63
CA TRP A 105 3.19 0.90 -11.26
C TRP A 105 2.94 1.99 -10.21
N GLY A 106 3.95 2.26 -9.38
CA GLY A 106 3.95 3.38 -8.47
C GLY A 106 5.37 3.80 -8.10
N TRP A 107 5.52 5.11 -7.90
CA TRP A 107 6.77 5.72 -7.49
C TRP A 107 6.90 5.66 -5.97
N THR A 108 8.06 5.19 -5.51
CA THR A 108 8.47 5.23 -4.11
C THR A 108 9.61 6.23 -4.03
N ASN A 109 9.35 7.39 -3.43
CA ASN A 109 10.37 8.41 -3.30
C ASN A 109 11.33 8.10 -2.15
N GLU A 110 12.39 8.89 -2.00
CA GLU A 110 13.36 8.66 -0.95
C GLU A 110 12.80 9.03 0.43
N SER A 111 13.23 8.27 1.44
CA SER A 111 12.91 8.51 2.85
C SER A 111 14.06 9.15 3.64
N ASP A 112 15.23 9.30 3.01
CA ASP A 112 16.43 9.94 3.56
C ASP A 112 16.43 11.47 3.33
N ALA A 113 17.55 12.14 3.60
CA ALA A 113 17.65 13.57 3.40
C ALA A 113 18.01 13.91 1.95
N ALA A 114 17.50 15.04 1.45
CA ALA A 114 17.82 15.52 0.10
C ALA A 114 19.33 15.78 -0.16
N GLN A 115 20.14 15.89 0.90
CA GLN A 115 21.59 15.96 0.78
C GLN A 115 22.19 14.59 0.45
N ASP A 116 21.62 13.52 1.00
CA ASP A 116 22.01 12.14 0.74
C ASP A 116 21.71 11.78 -0.72
N ASP A 117 20.58 12.25 -1.26
CA ASP A 117 20.26 12.15 -2.70
C ASP A 117 21.36 12.74 -3.59
N ALA A 118 21.82 13.95 -3.26
CA ALA A 118 22.87 14.62 -4.00
C ALA A 118 24.23 13.90 -3.88
N GLN A 119 24.51 13.32 -2.71
CA GLN A 119 25.74 12.59 -2.45
C GLN A 119 25.75 11.21 -3.15
N LYS A 120 24.65 10.46 -3.09
CA LYS A 120 24.52 9.14 -3.73
C LYS A 120 24.30 9.25 -5.25
N GLY A 121 23.87 10.41 -5.74
CA GLY A 121 23.79 10.75 -7.17
C GLY A 121 22.54 10.25 -7.88
N TRP A 122 21.55 9.73 -7.15
CA TRP A 122 20.27 9.26 -7.68
C TRP A 122 19.16 9.43 -6.63
N ALA A 123 17.90 9.47 -7.06
CA ALA A 123 16.75 9.53 -6.16
C ALA A 123 15.49 8.96 -6.85
N GLY A 124 14.70 8.19 -6.10
CA GLY A 124 13.43 7.63 -6.51
C GLY A 124 13.54 6.23 -7.09
N LEU A 125 12.63 5.36 -6.67
CA LEU A 125 12.47 4.00 -7.14
C LEU A 125 11.07 3.78 -7.72
N GLN A 126 10.94 2.75 -8.57
CA GLN A 126 9.63 2.19 -8.88
C GLN A 126 9.40 0.96 -8.01
N ALA A 127 8.23 0.89 -7.38
CA ALA A 127 7.79 -0.35 -6.74
C ALA A 127 7.69 -1.47 -7.80
N ILE A 128 7.97 -2.71 -7.38
CA ILE A 128 7.77 -3.89 -8.22
C ILE A 128 6.35 -3.86 -8.80
N PRO A 129 6.18 -4.03 -10.13
CA PRO A 129 4.86 -3.98 -10.74
C PRO A 129 3.93 -5.02 -10.15
N ARG A 130 2.67 -4.63 -9.91
CA ARG A 130 1.67 -5.50 -9.27
C ARG A 130 0.52 -5.78 -10.22
N LYS A 131 0.12 -7.04 -10.37
CA LYS A 131 -1.20 -7.40 -10.89
C LYS A 131 -2.26 -6.87 -9.93
N VAL A 132 -3.32 -6.24 -10.44
CA VAL A 132 -4.41 -5.70 -9.62
C VAL A 132 -5.78 -6.17 -10.11
N TRP A 133 -6.65 -6.54 -9.18
CA TRP A 133 -8.01 -7.00 -9.48
C TRP A 133 -8.96 -6.66 -8.33
N LEU A 134 -10.27 -6.74 -8.59
CA LEU A 134 -11.30 -6.50 -7.58
C LEU A 134 -11.42 -7.72 -6.67
N ASP A 135 -11.41 -7.50 -5.35
CA ASP A 135 -11.73 -8.53 -4.37
C ASP A 135 -13.16 -9.07 -4.62
N PRO A 136 -13.42 -10.38 -4.45
CA PRO A 136 -14.76 -10.94 -4.66
C PRO A 136 -15.88 -10.27 -3.84
N SER A 137 -15.57 -9.66 -2.69
CA SER A 137 -16.55 -8.89 -1.92
C SER A 137 -16.96 -7.57 -2.57
N GLY A 138 -16.23 -7.10 -3.57
CA GLY A 138 -16.43 -5.83 -4.26
C GLY A 138 -16.00 -4.59 -3.45
N LYS A 139 -15.38 -4.77 -2.27
CA LYS A 139 -15.11 -3.68 -1.32
C LYS A 139 -13.70 -3.11 -1.41
N GLN A 140 -12.77 -3.80 -2.06
CA GLN A 140 -11.38 -3.36 -2.17
C GLN A 140 -10.69 -3.97 -3.39
N LEU A 141 -9.51 -3.46 -3.72
CA LEU A 141 -8.63 -4.09 -4.70
C LEU A 141 -7.64 -5.03 -4.01
N LEU A 142 -7.37 -6.15 -4.67
CA LEU A 142 -6.27 -7.06 -4.37
C LEU A 142 -5.11 -6.77 -5.31
N GLN A 143 -3.91 -7.03 -4.81
CA GLN A 143 -2.66 -6.79 -5.51
C GLN A 143 -1.71 -7.95 -5.25
N TRP A 144 -0.92 -8.30 -6.26
CA TRP A 144 0.16 -9.26 -6.13
C TRP A 144 1.30 -8.85 -7.06
N PRO A 145 2.57 -8.97 -6.67
CA PRO A 145 3.69 -8.83 -7.59
C PRO A 145 3.46 -9.64 -8.88
N ILE A 146 3.91 -9.12 -10.02
CA ILE A 146 3.83 -9.87 -11.28
C ILE A 146 4.64 -11.17 -11.19
N GLU A 147 4.13 -12.27 -11.74
CA GLU A 147 4.77 -13.58 -11.61
C GLU A 147 6.19 -13.66 -12.22
N GLU A 148 6.54 -12.72 -13.10
CA GLU A 148 7.90 -12.62 -13.66
C GLU A 148 8.98 -12.42 -12.59
N ILE A 149 8.66 -11.77 -11.46
CA ILE A 149 9.65 -11.56 -10.39
C ILE A 149 10.13 -12.89 -9.78
N GLU A 150 9.30 -13.93 -9.84
CA GLU A 150 9.64 -15.25 -9.31
C GLU A 150 10.84 -15.87 -10.05
N THR A 151 11.13 -15.43 -11.28
CA THR A 151 12.31 -15.85 -12.05
C THR A 151 13.64 -15.37 -11.46
N LEU A 152 13.60 -14.37 -10.56
CA LEU A 152 14.77 -13.87 -9.84
C LEU A 152 15.08 -14.65 -8.57
N ARG A 153 14.18 -15.55 -8.13
CA ARG A 153 14.35 -16.35 -6.92
C ARG A 153 15.55 -17.30 -7.12
N GLY A 154 16.53 -17.19 -6.22
CA GLY A 154 17.72 -18.04 -6.20
C GLY A 154 17.55 -19.25 -5.29
N GLN A 155 18.52 -19.48 -4.41
CA GLN A 155 18.45 -20.55 -3.41
C GLN A 155 17.22 -20.38 -2.51
N ASN A 156 16.42 -21.44 -2.41
CA ASN A 156 15.28 -21.49 -1.51
C ASN A 156 15.71 -22.03 -0.13
N VAL A 157 15.28 -21.35 0.93
CA VAL A 157 15.37 -21.82 2.31
C VAL A 157 13.94 -21.95 2.82
N GLN A 158 13.60 -23.13 3.34
CA GLN A 158 12.26 -23.42 3.84
C GLN A 158 12.32 -23.84 5.31
N LEU A 159 11.46 -23.21 6.11
CA LEU A 159 11.19 -23.60 7.49
C LEU A 159 9.72 -23.98 7.60
N SER A 160 9.44 -25.05 8.33
CA SER A 160 8.07 -25.55 8.53
C SER A 160 7.84 -25.91 9.99
N ASN A 161 6.61 -25.74 10.46
CA ASN A 161 6.16 -26.15 11.79
C ASN A 161 7.06 -25.65 12.93
N GLN A 162 7.55 -24.41 12.80
CA GLN A 162 8.31 -23.76 13.86
C GLN A 162 7.33 -23.18 14.90
N GLU A 163 7.51 -23.56 16.16
CA GLU A 163 6.78 -22.97 17.27
C GLU A 163 7.52 -21.72 17.74
N LEU A 164 6.83 -20.57 17.72
CA LEU A 164 7.38 -19.29 18.19
C LEU A 164 6.80 -18.97 19.57
N LYS A 165 7.64 -18.98 20.61
CA LYS A 165 7.21 -18.59 21.96
C LYS A 165 7.16 -17.06 22.11
N SER A 166 6.49 -16.59 23.15
CA SER A 166 6.41 -15.15 23.43
C SER A 166 7.80 -14.55 23.63
N GLY A 167 8.14 -13.51 22.86
CA GLY A 167 9.44 -12.84 22.90
C GLY A 167 10.58 -13.58 22.21
N GLU A 168 10.31 -14.73 21.59
CA GLU A 168 11.31 -15.49 20.84
C GLU A 168 11.49 -14.93 19.43
N HIS A 169 12.69 -15.12 18.88
CA HIS A 169 13.02 -14.85 17.49
C HIS A 169 13.63 -16.10 16.87
N ILE A 170 13.26 -16.39 15.62
CA ILE A 170 13.85 -17.47 14.83
C ILE A 170 14.63 -16.84 13.69
N GLU A 171 15.94 -17.00 13.73
CA GLU A 171 16.83 -16.52 12.66
C GLU A 171 16.75 -17.44 11.44
N VAL A 172 16.50 -16.86 10.26
CA VAL A 172 16.53 -17.58 8.99
C VAL A 172 17.93 -17.51 8.40
N LYS A 173 18.64 -18.64 8.40
CA LYS A 173 20.02 -18.76 7.90
C LYS A 173 20.05 -19.22 6.44
N GLY A 174 21.17 -18.95 5.76
CA GLY A 174 21.40 -19.43 4.38
C GLY A 174 20.74 -18.58 3.29
N ILE A 175 20.43 -17.31 3.59
CA ILE A 175 19.85 -16.35 2.65
C ILE A 175 20.74 -15.11 2.52
N THR A 176 20.60 -14.36 1.43
CA THR A 176 21.15 -13.00 1.31
C THR A 176 20.11 -12.01 1.83
N ALA A 177 20.16 -11.68 3.12
CA ALA A 177 19.09 -10.95 3.82
C ALA A 177 18.74 -9.57 3.22
N ALA A 178 19.69 -8.91 2.53
CA ALA A 178 19.47 -7.62 1.89
C ALA A 178 18.67 -7.71 0.57
N GLN A 179 18.53 -8.90 -0.02
CA GLN A 179 17.78 -9.11 -1.26
C GLN A 179 17.18 -10.52 -1.25
N VAL A 180 15.95 -10.62 -0.75
CA VAL A 180 15.25 -11.89 -0.57
C VAL A 180 13.75 -11.71 -0.77
N ASP A 181 13.10 -12.79 -1.21
CA ASP A 181 11.65 -12.92 -1.26
C ASP A 181 11.21 -13.87 -0.15
N VAL A 182 10.28 -13.43 0.72
CA VAL A 182 9.90 -14.16 1.94
C VAL A 182 8.40 -14.39 2.01
N ASP A 183 8.06 -15.68 2.01
CA ASP A 183 6.69 -16.18 2.02
C ASP A 183 6.45 -16.85 3.39
N ILE A 184 5.69 -16.21 4.28
CA ILE A 184 5.41 -16.74 5.62
C ILE A 184 3.91 -16.93 5.86
N THR A 185 3.55 -17.97 6.61
CA THR A 185 2.19 -18.23 7.08
C THR A 185 2.21 -18.44 8.58
N PHE A 186 1.44 -17.65 9.31
CA PHE A 186 1.27 -17.81 10.75
C PHE A 186 0.00 -18.59 11.06
N SER A 187 0.11 -19.63 11.89
CA SER A 187 -1.03 -20.34 12.48
C SER A 187 -1.13 -19.98 13.95
N ILE A 188 -2.25 -19.38 14.36
CA ILE A 188 -2.49 -18.95 15.74
C ILE A 188 -3.47 -19.96 16.38
N PRO A 189 -3.04 -20.78 17.36
CA PRO A 189 -3.86 -21.87 17.89
C PRO A 189 -5.16 -21.39 18.54
N ASN A 190 -5.13 -20.22 19.18
CA ASN A 190 -6.26 -19.65 19.89
C ASN A 190 -6.17 -18.11 19.93
N LEU A 191 -7.30 -17.44 19.78
CA LEU A 191 -7.44 -15.99 19.83
C LEU A 191 -8.08 -15.47 21.13
N ASP A 192 -8.33 -16.32 22.14
CA ASP A 192 -8.94 -15.91 23.43
C ASP A 192 -8.16 -14.82 24.16
N LYS A 193 -6.84 -14.74 23.91
CA LYS A 193 -5.97 -13.72 24.50
C LYS A 193 -5.98 -12.41 23.72
N ALA A 194 -6.62 -12.32 22.56
CA ALA A 194 -6.62 -11.10 21.75
C ALA A 194 -7.29 -9.94 22.51
N GLU A 195 -6.59 -8.81 22.60
CA GLU A 195 -7.06 -7.61 23.29
C GLU A 195 -8.36 -7.07 22.67
N PRO A 196 -9.29 -6.50 23.45
CA PRO A 196 -10.48 -5.89 22.91
C PRO A 196 -10.12 -4.70 22.01
N PHE A 197 -10.82 -4.60 20.88
CA PHE A 197 -10.67 -3.49 19.97
C PHE A 197 -11.42 -2.25 20.48
N ASP A 198 -10.74 -1.13 20.65
CA ASP A 198 -11.38 0.15 20.98
C ASP A 198 -11.99 0.78 19.70
N PRO A 199 -13.33 0.97 19.62
CA PRO A 199 -13.98 1.57 18.45
C PRO A 199 -13.53 3.01 18.14
N SER A 200 -12.88 3.71 19.07
CA SER A 200 -12.30 5.04 18.84
C SER A 200 -11.04 4.99 17.96
N TRP A 201 -10.39 3.84 17.83
CA TRP A 201 -9.25 3.65 16.93
C TRP A 201 -9.71 3.63 15.46
N THR A 202 -9.61 4.79 14.82
CA THR A 202 -10.02 4.98 13.42
C THR A 202 -8.83 5.06 12.46
N ASN A 203 -7.63 5.32 12.95
CA ASN A 203 -6.40 5.41 12.18
C ASN A 203 -5.44 4.27 12.53
N ALA A 204 -5.19 3.35 11.59
CA ALA A 204 -4.24 2.25 11.77
C ALA A 204 -2.82 2.73 12.04
N GLN A 205 -2.44 3.86 11.44
CA GLN A 205 -1.09 4.40 11.51
C GLN A 205 -0.74 4.85 12.90
N ASP A 206 -1.65 5.61 13.51
CA ASP A 206 -1.50 6.08 14.88
C ASP A 206 -1.49 4.87 15.84
N LEU A 207 -2.33 3.86 15.57
CA LEU A 207 -2.35 2.66 16.41
C LEU A 207 -1.06 1.85 16.35
N CYS A 208 -0.43 1.69 15.18
CA CYS A 208 0.89 1.04 15.12
C CYS A 208 1.97 1.84 15.85
N GLY A 209 1.87 3.17 15.90
CA GLY A 209 2.74 4.00 16.74
C GLY A 209 2.50 3.79 18.24
N LEU A 210 1.26 3.53 18.65
CA LEU A 210 0.90 3.26 20.06
C LEU A 210 1.15 1.81 20.48
N LYS A 211 1.01 0.86 19.56
CA LYS A 211 1.10 -0.59 19.75
C LYS A 211 2.19 -1.17 18.86
N GLY A 212 3.37 -0.53 18.91
CA GLY A 212 4.54 -0.86 18.10
C GLY A 212 5.12 -2.24 18.38
N SER A 213 6.19 -2.58 17.67
CA SER A 213 6.85 -3.90 17.71
C SER A 213 7.39 -4.30 19.10
N THR A 214 7.71 -3.33 19.95
CA THR A 214 8.22 -3.55 21.32
C THR A 214 7.12 -3.57 22.39
N VAL A 215 5.89 -3.22 22.03
CA VAL A 215 4.76 -3.21 22.96
C VAL A 215 4.10 -4.59 22.94
N GLN A 216 4.27 -5.35 24.02
CA GLN A 216 3.65 -6.66 24.16
C GLN A 216 2.12 -6.58 24.13
N GLY A 217 1.50 -7.60 23.57
CA GLY A 217 0.05 -7.70 23.43
C GLY A 217 -0.44 -9.12 23.66
N GLY A 218 -1.75 -9.28 23.59
CA GLY A 218 -2.41 -10.56 23.78
C GLY A 218 -2.16 -11.55 22.63
N VAL A 219 -2.29 -11.07 21.40
CA VAL A 219 -1.95 -11.79 20.16
C VAL A 219 -1.17 -10.84 19.25
N GLY A 220 0.14 -10.96 19.34
CA GLY A 220 1.11 -10.10 18.67
C GLY A 220 1.70 -9.01 19.57
N PRO A 221 2.72 -8.28 19.09
CA PRO A 221 3.22 -8.30 17.71
C PRO A 221 3.91 -9.63 17.33
N PHE A 222 3.60 -10.16 16.14
CA PHE A 222 4.29 -11.30 15.52
C PHE A 222 4.48 -11.04 14.02
N GLY A 223 5.63 -11.40 13.47
CA GLY A 223 5.97 -11.02 12.10
C GLY A 223 7.43 -11.27 11.75
N LEU A 224 7.99 -10.40 10.93
CA LEU A 224 9.35 -10.45 10.43
C LEU A 224 10.15 -9.26 10.97
N LEU A 225 11.42 -9.50 11.30
CA LEU A 225 12.43 -8.45 11.44
C LEU A 225 13.24 -8.44 10.15
N THR A 226 13.04 -7.42 9.32
CA THR A 226 13.70 -7.26 8.02
C THR A 226 14.87 -6.29 8.13
N LEU A 227 15.85 -6.38 7.22
CA LEU A 227 17.03 -5.49 7.20
C LEU A 227 17.68 -5.35 8.59
N ALA A 228 17.83 -6.48 9.30
CA ALA A 228 18.28 -6.52 10.68
C ALA A 228 19.80 -6.69 10.78
N SER A 229 20.42 -5.99 11.73
CA SER A 229 21.82 -6.20 12.09
C SER A 229 21.98 -7.44 12.97
N GLU A 230 23.20 -8.00 13.03
CA GLU A 230 23.48 -9.27 13.75
C GLU A 230 23.06 -9.24 15.22
N LYS A 231 23.18 -8.08 15.87
CA LYS A 231 22.81 -7.88 17.28
C LYS A 231 21.43 -7.26 17.49
N LEU A 232 20.64 -7.13 16.42
CA LEU A 232 19.35 -6.43 16.42
C LEU A 232 19.44 -4.99 16.96
N GLU A 233 20.57 -4.31 16.69
CA GLU A 233 20.74 -2.88 16.97
C GLU A 233 19.94 -2.04 15.97
N GLU A 234 19.80 -2.54 14.74
CA GLU A 234 18.98 -1.98 13.67
C GLU A 234 18.12 -3.09 13.08
N TYR A 235 16.85 -2.80 12.82
CA TYR A 235 15.92 -3.70 12.12
C TYR A 235 14.66 -2.93 11.72
N THR A 236 13.97 -3.42 10.68
CA THR A 236 12.65 -2.94 10.26
C THR A 236 11.61 -4.04 10.52
N PRO A 237 10.84 -3.95 11.62
CA PRO A 237 9.81 -4.91 11.96
C PRO A 237 8.57 -4.73 11.08
N VAL A 238 8.07 -5.85 10.58
CA VAL A 238 6.80 -5.94 9.86
C VAL A 238 5.95 -7.01 10.50
N PHE A 239 4.85 -6.61 11.14
CA PHE A 239 4.16 -7.47 12.09
C PHE A 239 2.65 -7.30 12.09
N PHE A 240 1.99 -8.36 12.50
CA PHE A 240 0.56 -8.39 12.74
C PHE A 240 0.24 -8.28 14.23
N ARG A 241 -0.94 -7.76 14.50
CA ARG A 241 -1.58 -7.75 15.81
C ARG A 241 -3.07 -8.03 15.65
N VAL A 242 -3.63 -8.86 16.51
CA VAL A 242 -5.04 -9.27 16.42
C VAL A 242 -5.81 -8.74 17.63
N PHE A 243 -6.97 -8.16 17.36
CA PHE A 243 -7.90 -7.65 18.37
C PHE A 243 -9.25 -8.35 18.28
N THR A 244 -9.97 -8.38 19.39
CA THR A 244 -11.36 -8.84 19.47
C THR A 244 -12.31 -7.67 19.24
N GLY A 245 -12.97 -7.64 18.07
CA GLY A 245 -14.01 -6.66 17.78
C GLY A 245 -15.41 -7.18 18.14
N LEU A 246 -16.41 -6.29 18.08
CA LEU A 246 -17.80 -6.58 18.49
C LEU A 246 -18.44 -7.81 17.79
N TYR A 247 -18.09 -8.05 16.52
CA TYR A 247 -18.68 -9.13 15.71
C TYR A 247 -17.65 -10.03 15.05
N LYS A 248 -16.39 -9.59 15.02
CA LYS A 248 -15.28 -10.30 14.37
C LYS A 248 -13.96 -9.76 14.87
N HIS A 249 -12.91 -10.54 14.65
CA HIS A 249 -11.55 -10.07 14.89
C HIS A 249 -11.18 -8.94 13.93
N VAL A 250 -10.32 -8.06 14.43
CA VAL A 250 -9.69 -6.99 13.67
C VAL A 250 -8.20 -7.29 13.62
N VAL A 251 -7.64 -7.33 12.42
CA VAL A 251 -6.20 -7.55 12.23
C VAL A 251 -5.56 -6.26 11.78
N LEU A 252 -4.51 -5.87 12.50
CA LEU A 252 -3.66 -4.73 12.20
C LEU A 252 -2.35 -5.26 11.62
N LEU A 253 -1.96 -4.79 10.44
CA LEU A 253 -0.62 -4.94 9.91
C LEU A 253 0.14 -3.61 10.09
N CYS A 254 1.31 -3.70 10.69
CA CYS A 254 2.23 -2.61 10.90
C CYS A 254 3.56 -2.90 10.22
N SER A 255 4.19 -1.88 9.64
CA SER A 255 5.63 -1.86 9.39
C SER A 255 6.21 -0.60 10.04
N ASP A 256 7.13 -0.83 10.98
CA ASP A 256 7.57 0.14 11.98
C ASP A 256 9.05 0.46 11.79
N SER A 257 9.36 1.17 10.70
CA SER A 257 10.70 1.68 10.37
C SER A 257 11.03 3.01 11.07
N GLY A 258 10.47 3.27 12.24
CA GLY A 258 10.50 4.60 12.88
C GLY A 258 9.65 5.66 12.16
N ARG A 259 9.23 5.42 10.89
CA ARG A 259 8.21 6.17 10.14
C ARG A 259 7.55 5.32 9.02
N LEU A 260 6.30 4.89 9.29
CA LEU A 260 5.18 4.65 8.34
C LEU A 260 5.17 3.37 7.47
N ILE A 261 4.30 2.38 7.79
CA ILE A 261 3.36 1.65 6.87
C ILE A 261 2.27 0.96 7.72
N THR A 262 0.97 1.13 7.47
CA THR A 262 -0.08 0.41 8.26
C THR A 262 -1.39 0.14 7.51
N ARG A 263 -1.95 -1.08 7.63
CA ARG A 263 -3.26 -1.43 7.03
C ARG A 263 -4.14 -2.25 8.00
N TRP A 264 -5.46 -2.08 7.87
CA TRP A 264 -6.47 -2.95 8.50
C TRP A 264 -6.88 -4.09 7.57
N TRP A 265 -7.03 -5.29 8.12
CA TRP A 265 -7.77 -6.37 7.48
C TRP A 265 -9.02 -6.73 8.28
N ARG A 266 -10.15 -6.84 7.55
CA ARG A 266 -11.38 -7.46 8.04
C ARG A 266 -11.40 -8.88 7.50
N VAL A 267 -11.11 -9.88 8.34
CA VAL A 267 -11.29 -11.28 7.97
C VAL A 267 -12.79 -11.54 7.75
N SER A 268 -13.16 -12.06 6.58
CA SER A 268 -14.48 -12.61 6.32
C SER A 268 -14.32 -13.99 5.69
N GLY A 269 -14.71 -15.02 6.45
CA GLY A 269 -14.58 -16.43 6.08
C GLY A 269 -14.33 -17.27 7.32
N LEU A 270 -15.35 -17.44 8.17
CA LEU A 270 -15.31 -18.34 9.32
C LEU A 270 -16.02 -19.64 8.94
N GLY A 271 -15.26 -20.53 8.33
CA GLY A 271 -15.54 -21.95 8.26
C GLY A 271 -14.20 -22.65 8.51
N GLU A 272 -14.02 -23.17 9.72
CA GLU A 272 -12.92 -24.04 10.17
C GLU A 272 -11.55 -23.39 10.47
N LYS A 273 -11.33 -23.12 11.77
CA LYS A 273 -10.09 -23.25 12.59
C LYS A 273 -8.73 -22.75 12.09
N HIS A 274 -8.60 -22.10 10.94
CA HIS A 274 -7.32 -21.58 10.44
C HIS A 274 -7.52 -20.18 9.81
N ALA A 275 -6.78 -19.19 10.32
CA ALA A 275 -6.67 -17.88 9.68
C ALA A 275 -5.31 -17.80 8.97
N SER A 276 -5.30 -17.94 7.65
CA SER A 276 -4.14 -17.65 6.81
C SER A 276 -4.13 -16.15 6.48
N LEU A 277 -3.22 -15.41 7.12
CA LEU A 277 -2.87 -14.05 6.72
C LEU A 277 -1.73 -14.14 5.71
N LEU A 278 -2.06 -14.06 4.43
CA LEU A 278 -1.09 -13.95 3.34
C LEU A 278 -0.98 -12.47 2.94
N GLU A 279 0.08 -11.80 3.38
CA GLU A 279 0.50 -10.53 2.80
C GLU A 279 2.01 -10.57 2.59
N TYR A 280 2.43 -10.39 1.35
CA TYR A 280 3.83 -10.44 0.94
C TYR A 280 4.36 -9.02 0.89
N ILE A 281 5.42 -8.80 1.63
CA ILE A 281 6.01 -7.48 1.80
C ILE A 281 7.39 -7.58 1.19
N HIS A 282 7.49 -7.10 -0.06
CA HIS A 282 8.75 -6.99 -0.76
C HIS A 282 9.38 -5.63 -0.44
N TRP A 283 10.64 -5.69 -0.04
CA TRP A 283 11.56 -4.55 0.02
C TRP A 283 12.48 -4.60 -1.20
#